data_AF-A0A2V7MCY3-F1
#
_entry.id   AF-A0A2V7MCY3-F1
#
_cell.length_a   1.000
_cell.length_b   1.000
_cell.length_c   1.000
_cell.angle_alpha   90.00
_cell.angle_beta   90.00
_cell.angle_gamma   90.00
#
_symmetry.space_group_name_H-M   'P 1'
#
loop_
_entity.id
_entity.type
_entity.pdbx_description
1 polymer ?
#
loop_
_entity_poly.entity_id
_entity_poly.type
_entity_poly.pdbx_seq_one_letter_code
_entity_poly.pdbx_strand_id
1 'polypeptide(L)'
;MRTSRRGSPRSSSPGSGNCRGSRWLLLQTGESNRGVPLHDHQHPHDLFMEVAALYRRAVAKNLGVSLYLAPVGEPAVGPVAFPHRPSAANDPLAPISHHWQDGTHITFGVLTAGVFTRTANVEVSWFNGREPNEDRTDFDYAGRHLDSYSARISLNPGPRWSLSGWYAYLKSPEGLHPDESLHRFGVSALTTRPFRKGGLWASALIWGANDPLGSGRLSNSVVLESNLDLDGMNSIFGRAEYVRKSAEDLVVPAGPAGATYDVGALALGYHRALPTGRGVAAGVGIRGAVNFVPASLEGVYGSRTPAGIALYLTLRPARVPAGGMMNMPGMSH
;
A
#
# COMPACT_ATOMS: atom_id res chain seq x y z
N MET A 1 -23.95 -21.69 5.16
CA MET A 1 -22.88 -21.05 5.94
C MET A 1 -21.56 -21.51 5.34
N ARG A 2 -20.91 -20.69 4.50
CA ARG A 2 -19.67 -21.08 3.80
C ARG A 2 -18.54 -20.22 4.38
N THR A 3 -17.79 -20.79 5.31
CA THR A 3 -16.59 -20.16 5.88
C THR A 3 -15.49 -20.18 4.83
N SER A 4 -15.37 -19.12 4.03
CA SER A 4 -14.15 -18.93 3.23
C SER A 4 -13.07 -18.36 4.14
N ARG A 5 -12.22 -19.22 4.72
CA ARG A 5 -10.93 -18.79 5.26
C ARG A 5 -10.07 -18.36 4.07
N ARG A 6 -10.10 -17.06 3.72
CA ARG A 6 -8.99 -16.46 2.98
C ARG A 6 -7.86 -16.27 3.99
N GLY A 7 -6.98 -17.26 4.08
CA GLY A 7 -5.68 -17.04 4.70
C GLY A 7 -4.89 -16.10 3.78
N SER A 8 -4.80 -14.83 4.17
CA SER A 8 -3.83 -13.92 3.57
C SER A 8 -2.42 -14.44 3.90
N PRO A 9 -1.49 -14.56 2.93
CA PRO A 9 -0.11 -14.86 3.26
C PRO A 9 0.42 -13.72 4.14
N ARG A 10 0.80 -14.04 5.37
CA ARG A 10 1.46 -13.11 6.29
C ARG A 10 2.71 -12.57 5.61
N SER A 11 2.63 -11.35 5.12
CA SER A 11 3.77 -10.55 4.69
C SER A 11 4.23 -9.77 5.91
N SER A 12 5.33 -10.18 6.53
CA SER A 12 6.00 -9.37 7.54
C SER A 12 6.66 -8.18 6.84
N SER A 13 6.26 -6.96 7.21
CA SER A 13 7.06 -5.77 6.90
C SER A 13 8.44 -5.93 7.56
N PRO A 14 9.54 -5.54 6.91
CA PRO A 14 10.85 -5.56 7.54
C PRO A 14 10.81 -4.58 8.73
N GLY A 15 11.26 -5.03 9.91
CA GLY A 15 11.49 -4.12 11.03
C GLY A 15 12.58 -3.12 10.65
N SER A 16 12.27 -1.82 10.69
CA SER A 16 13.27 -0.77 10.49
C SER A 16 14.05 -0.58 11.79
N GLY A 17 15.29 -1.09 11.80
CA GLY A 17 16.30 -0.64 12.74
C GLY A 17 16.60 0.84 12.52
N ASN A 18 16.88 1.55 13.60
CA ASN A 18 17.17 2.99 13.65
C ASN A 18 18.47 3.30 12.86
N CYS A 19 18.37 3.62 11.57
CA CYS A 19 19.54 3.85 10.71
C CYS A 19 19.54 5.27 10.11
N ARG A 20 19.75 6.29 10.95
CA ARG A 20 20.11 7.64 10.50
C ARG A 20 21.13 7.56 9.36
N GLY A 21 20.77 8.01 8.16
CA GLY A 21 21.67 8.07 7.00
C GLY A 21 21.54 6.96 5.96
N SER A 22 20.47 6.15 6.00
CA SER A 22 20.23 5.12 4.98
C SER A 22 19.83 5.73 3.64
N ARG A 23 20.78 5.90 2.70
CA ARG A 23 20.57 6.44 1.34
C ARG A 23 19.51 5.73 0.48
N TRP A 24 18.94 4.63 0.97
CA TRP A 24 17.95 3.82 0.27
C TRP A 24 16.49 4.18 0.61
N LEU A 25 16.25 4.89 1.72
CA LEU A 25 14.90 5.26 2.19
C LEU A 25 14.63 6.77 2.05
N LEU A 26 15.45 7.47 1.26
CA LEU A 26 15.31 8.91 1.03
C LEU A 26 13.91 9.28 0.56
N LEU A 27 13.41 10.42 1.04
CA LEU A 27 12.08 10.97 0.76
C LEU A 27 10.92 10.12 1.29
N GLN A 28 11.19 9.05 2.05
CA GLN A 28 10.13 8.38 2.79
C GLN A 28 9.72 9.24 3.98
N THR A 29 8.42 9.41 4.11
CA THR A 29 7.76 10.16 5.18
C THR A 29 6.63 9.27 5.69
N GLY A 30 6.26 9.40 6.96
CA GLY A 30 5.19 8.64 7.57
C GLY A 30 4.76 9.21 8.92
N GLU A 31 4.16 8.38 9.78
CA GLU A 31 3.70 8.77 11.13
C GLU A 31 4.85 9.30 12.03
N SER A 32 4.56 9.58 13.30
CA SER A 32 5.58 9.89 14.28
C SER A 32 6.23 8.65 14.89
N ASN A 33 7.45 8.83 15.40
CA ASN A 33 8.07 7.91 16.35
C ASN A 33 8.64 8.71 17.52
N ARG A 34 8.13 8.45 18.73
CA ARG A 34 8.34 9.21 19.97
C ARG A 34 8.01 10.69 19.82
N GLY A 35 6.95 11.02 19.10
CA GLY A 35 6.49 12.40 18.88
C GLY A 35 7.33 13.20 17.89
N VAL A 36 8.22 12.55 17.11
CA VAL A 36 9.02 13.19 16.06
C VAL A 36 8.58 12.66 14.69
N PRO A 37 8.37 13.52 13.67
CA PRO A 37 8.04 13.09 12.32
C PRO A 37 9.10 12.15 11.73
N LEU A 38 8.66 11.09 11.05
CA LEU A 38 9.58 10.21 10.33
C LEU A 38 10.07 10.88 9.04
N HIS A 39 11.40 11.02 8.94
CA HIS A 39 12.11 11.56 7.79
C HIS A 39 13.14 10.54 7.28
N ASP A 40 13.10 10.28 5.96
CA ASP A 40 13.94 9.31 5.26
C ASP A 40 13.86 7.88 5.81
N HIS A 41 12.75 7.51 6.46
CA HIS A 41 12.50 6.19 7.02
C HIS A 41 11.02 5.82 6.95
N GLN A 42 10.71 4.53 7.16
CA GLN A 42 9.36 4.00 7.36
C GLN A 42 9.25 3.26 8.69
N HIS A 43 8.05 3.23 9.26
CA HIS A 43 7.75 2.42 10.45
C HIS A 43 7.12 1.07 10.06
N PRO A 44 7.28 0.02 10.87
CA PRO A 44 6.46 -1.17 10.73
C PRO A 44 5.01 -0.85 11.06
N HIS A 45 4.08 -1.54 10.39
CA HIS A 45 2.66 -1.55 10.80
C HIS A 45 2.48 -2.26 12.14
N ASP A 46 1.35 -2.00 12.78
CA ASP A 46 0.91 -2.71 13.98
C ASP A 46 0.84 -4.22 13.75
N LEU A 47 0.98 -4.99 14.83
CA LEU A 47 1.04 -6.45 14.79
C LEU A 47 -0.16 -7.08 14.04
N PHE A 48 -1.34 -6.48 14.17
CA PHE A 48 -2.55 -6.88 13.47
C PHE A 48 -2.87 -5.88 12.35
N MET A 49 -2.56 -6.23 11.10
CA MET A 49 -2.93 -5.40 9.95
C MET A 49 -4.38 -5.62 9.47
N GLU A 50 -4.99 -6.77 9.78
CA GLU A 50 -6.42 -7.01 9.54
C GLU A 50 -7.00 -8.03 10.52
N VAL A 51 -8.11 -7.64 11.15
CA VAL A 51 -9.03 -8.51 11.88
C VAL A 51 -10.43 -8.11 11.42
N ALA A 52 -11.07 -8.95 10.61
CA ALA A 52 -12.33 -8.62 9.98
C ALA A 52 -13.29 -9.80 9.79
N ALA A 53 -14.57 -9.48 9.70
CA ALA A 53 -15.65 -10.35 9.28
C ALA A 53 -16.27 -9.82 7.98
N LEU A 54 -16.25 -10.64 6.93
CA LEU A 54 -16.84 -10.32 5.63
C LEU A 54 -18.04 -11.24 5.36
N TYR A 55 -19.20 -10.64 5.20
CA TYR A 55 -20.41 -11.30 4.72
C TYR A 55 -20.67 -10.90 3.27
N ARG A 56 -20.89 -11.88 2.38
CA ARG A 56 -21.29 -11.65 0.98
C ARG A 56 -22.47 -12.54 0.64
N ARG A 57 -23.49 -11.97 0.00
CA ARG A 57 -24.67 -12.71 -0.44
C ARG A 57 -25.08 -12.28 -1.84
N ALA A 58 -25.24 -13.24 -2.74
CA ALA A 58 -25.93 -13.00 -4.00
C ALA A 58 -27.42 -12.77 -3.71
N VAL A 59 -27.96 -11.66 -4.20
CA VAL A 59 -29.37 -11.29 -4.07
C VAL A 59 -30.13 -11.46 -5.38
N ALA A 60 -29.41 -11.52 -6.51
CA ALA A 60 -29.95 -11.87 -7.82
C ALA A 60 -28.86 -12.55 -8.69
N LYS A 61 -29.22 -12.96 -9.92
CA LYS A 61 -28.32 -13.68 -10.87
C LYS A 61 -27.00 -12.95 -11.13
N ASN A 62 -27.00 -11.62 -11.11
CA ASN A 62 -25.85 -10.76 -11.39
C ASN A 62 -25.62 -9.65 -10.36
N LEU A 63 -26.24 -9.77 -9.17
CA LEU A 63 -26.17 -8.76 -8.12
C LEU A 63 -25.92 -9.43 -6.77
N GLY A 64 -24.96 -8.92 -6.02
CA GLY A 64 -24.66 -9.32 -4.66
C GLY A 64 -24.42 -8.11 -3.77
N VAL A 65 -24.57 -8.34 -2.48
CA VAL A 65 -24.30 -7.35 -1.42
C VAL A 65 -23.21 -7.88 -0.50
N SER A 66 -22.45 -6.96 0.08
CA SER A 66 -21.40 -7.25 1.03
C SER A 66 -21.48 -6.35 2.26
N LEU A 67 -21.15 -6.92 3.41
CA LEU A 67 -20.94 -6.21 4.67
C LEU A 67 -19.60 -6.66 5.24
N TYR A 68 -18.73 -5.70 5.53
CA TYR A 68 -17.42 -5.91 6.11
C TYR A 68 -17.34 -5.13 7.43
N LEU A 69 -16.98 -5.84 8.48
CA LEU A 69 -16.82 -5.32 9.84
C LEU A 69 -15.40 -5.63 10.27
N ALA A 70 -14.59 -4.61 10.51
CA ALA A 70 -13.22 -4.80 10.91
C ALA A 70 -12.88 -3.96 12.13
N PRO A 71 -12.65 -4.63 13.28
CA PRO A 71 -11.82 -4.09 14.36
C PRO A 71 -10.55 -3.40 13.82
N VAL A 72 -9.84 -4.04 12.89
CA VAL A 72 -8.71 -3.44 12.16
C VAL A 72 -8.79 -3.88 10.71
N GLY A 73 -8.71 -2.95 9.76
CA GLY A 73 -8.74 -3.32 8.35
C GLY A 73 -8.78 -2.13 7.39
N GLU A 74 -8.98 -2.43 6.12
CA GLU A 74 -8.95 -1.45 5.04
C GLU A 74 -10.37 -0.88 4.79
N PRO A 75 -10.61 0.43 5.01
CA PRO A 75 -11.82 1.07 4.51
C PRO A 75 -11.79 1.14 2.98
N ALA A 76 -12.92 1.48 2.35
CA ALA A 76 -13.05 1.65 0.91
C ALA A 76 -12.35 2.95 0.45
N VAL A 77 -11.04 3.04 0.62
CA VAL A 77 -10.16 4.18 0.31
C VAL A 77 -8.86 3.65 -0.25
N GLY A 78 -8.35 4.28 -1.30
CA GLY A 78 -7.04 3.94 -1.83
C GLY A 78 -7.04 2.80 -2.84
N PRO A 79 -5.87 2.60 -3.50
CA PRO A 79 -5.61 1.43 -4.33
C PRO A 79 -5.36 0.20 -3.44
N VAL A 80 -5.19 -0.96 -4.07
CA VAL A 80 -4.62 -2.13 -3.37
C VAL A 80 -3.27 -1.73 -2.77
N ALA A 81 -3.05 -1.98 -1.47
CA ALA A 81 -1.82 -1.57 -0.80
C ALA A 81 -0.57 -2.19 -1.44
N PHE A 82 0.54 -1.44 -1.48
CA PHE A 82 1.73 -1.83 -2.25
C PHE A 82 2.28 -3.23 -1.93
N PRO A 83 2.28 -3.72 -0.67
CA PRO A 83 2.82 -5.05 -0.37
C PRO A 83 1.96 -6.18 -0.99
N HIS A 84 0.71 -5.87 -1.34
CA HIS A 84 -0.26 -6.80 -1.91
C HIS A 84 -0.37 -6.69 -3.45
N ARG A 85 0.29 -5.70 -4.07
CA ARG A 85 0.27 -5.52 -5.52
C ARG A 85 1.27 -6.43 -6.23
N PRO A 86 0.85 -7.25 -7.20
CA PRO A 86 1.79 -8.07 -7.99
C PRO A 86 2.86 -7.25 -8.74
N SER A 87 2.55 -5.98 -9.07
CA SER A 87 3.46 -5.03 -9.72
C SER A 87 4.58 -4.50 -8.81
N ALA A 88 4.41 -4.57 -7.49
CA ALA A 88 5.42 -4.18 -6.50
C ALA A 88 6.04 -5.40 -5.77
N ALA A 89 5.63 -6.62 -6.12
CA ALA A 89 5.94 -7.83 -5.36
C ALA A 89 7.44 -8.10 -5.13
N ASN A 90 8.33 -7.57 -5.97
CA ASN A 90 9.77 -7.76 -5.85
C ASN A 90 10.53 -6.49 -5.42
N ASP A 91 9.85 -5.35 -5.25
CA ASP A 91 10.48 -4.16 -4.68
C ASP A 91 10.30 -4.19 -3.15
N PRO A 92 11.39 -4.30 -2.36
CA PRO A 92 11.28 -4.37 -0.91
C PRO A 92 10.99 -3.00 -0.26
N LEU A 93 11.04 -1.90 -1.01
CA LEU A 93 10.89 -0.56 -0.48
C LEU A 93 9.53 0.04 -0.83
N ALA A 94 8.88 0.63 0.18
CA ALA A 94 7.62 1.35 0.02
C ALA A 94 7.76 2.50 -1.00
N PRO A 95 6.72 2.77 -1.81
CA PRO A 95 6.63 3.98 -2.60
C PRO A 95 6.79 5.24 -1.74
N ILE A 96 7.42 6.29 -2.27
CA ILE A 96 7.51 7.60 -1.58
C ILE A 96 6.14 8.27 -1.43
N SER A 97 5.15 7.79 -2.19
CA SER A 97 3.73 8.18 -2.18
C SER A 97 2.84 7.34 -1.26
N HIS A 98 3.40 6.41 -0.48
CA HIS A 98 2.62 5.47 0.33
C HIS A 98 1.54 6.16 1.20
N HIS A 99 1.92 7.15 1.99
CA HIS A 99 0.99 7.91 2.85
C HIS A 99 -0.04 8.74 2.05
N TRP A 100 0.21 8.99 0.77
CA TRP A 100 -0.71 9.71 -0.11
C TRP A 100 -1.77 8.82 -0.74
N GLN A 101 -1.49 7.53 -0.89
CA GLN A 101 -2.31 6.63 -1.70
C GLN A 101 -2.99 5.57 -0.84
N ASP A 102 -2.21 4.84 -0.06
CA ASP A 102 -2.64 3.64 0.66
C ASP A 102 -2.36 3.70 2.17
N GLY A 103 -2.00 4.84 2.76
CA GLY A 103 -1.75 4.97 4.21
C GLY A 103 -2.90 4.54 5.13
N THR A 104 -4.15 4.54 4.64
CA THR A 104 -5.35 4.16 5.43
C THR A 104 -5.58 2.64 5.51
N HIS A 105 -4.66 1.81 5.00
CA HIS A 105 -4.87 0.35 4.88
C HIS A 105 -4.76 -0.44 6.20
N ILE A 106 -4.49 0.22 7.32
CA ILE A 106 -4.34 -0.36 8.67
C ILE A 106 -5.23 0.35 9.71
N THR A 107 -6.35 0.90 9.27
CA THR A 107 -7.23 1.69 10.12
C THR A 107 -8.02 0.81 11.11
N PHE A 108 -8.18 1.31 12.35
CA PHE A 108 -9.01 0.69 13.37
C PHE A 108 -10.46 1.11 13.23
N GLY A 109 -11.39 0.18 13.42
CA GLY A 109 -12.83 0.45 13.41
C GLY A 109 -13.34 0.83 12.02
N VAL A 110 -13.61 -0.19 11.19
CA VAL A 110 -14.12 -0.02 9.84
C VAL A 110 -15.44 -0.77 9.68
N LEU A 111 -16.45 -0.05 9.19
CA LEU A 111 -17.70 -0.60 8.69
C LEU A 111 -17.79 -0.29 7.20
N THR A 112 -17.84 -1.32 6.36
CA THR A 112 -17.97 -1.16 4.90
C THR A 112 -19.18 -1.92 4.39
N ALA A 113 -20.06 -1.23 3.65
CA ALA A 113 -21.15 -1.84 2.91
C ALA A 113 -20.85 -1.77 1.41
N GLY A 114 -21.22 -2.80 0.66
CA GLY A 114 -20.97 -2.81 -0.78
C GLY A 114 -22.03 -3.54 -1.59
N VAL A 115 -22.09 -3.17 -2.86
CA VAL A 115 -22.94 -3.80 -3.88
C VAL A 115 -22.05 -4.16 -5.06
N PHE A 116 -22.09 -5.41 -5.48
CA PHE A 116 -21.22 -5.93 -6.53
C PHE A 116 -21.98 -6.71 -7.59
N THR A 117 -21.44 -6.66 -8.81
CA THR A 117 -21.81 -7.50 -9.94
C THR A 117 -20.64 -8.45 -10.24
N ARG A 118 -20.61 -9.02 -11.46
CA ARG A 118 -19.48 -9.84 -11.92
C ARG A 118 -18.24 -9.02 -12.26
N THR A 119 -18.44 -7.75 -12.62
CA THR A 119 -17.38 -6.88 -13.15
C THR A 119 -17.25 -5.57 -12.37
N ALA A 120 -18.27 -5.15 -11.62
CA ALA A 120 -18.25 -3.91 -10.86
C ALA A 120 -18.45 -4.15 -9.36
N ASN A 121 -17.86 -3.29 -8.54
CA ASN A 121 -18.10 -3.23 -7.10
C ASN A 121 -18.18 -1.76 -6.68
N VAL A 122 -19.16 -1.43 -5.85
CA VAL A 122 -19.28 -0.12 -5.21
C VAL A 122 -19.30 -0.35 -3.72
N GLU A 123 -18.41 0.31 -2.99
CA GLU A 123 -18.22 0.18 -1.56
C GLU A 123 -18.30 1.56 -0.92
N VAL A 124 -18.91 1.63 0.25
CA VAL A 124 -18.93 2.81 1.12
C VAL A 124 -18.49 2.40 2.50
N SER A 125 -17.67 3.24 3.13
CA SER A 125 -17.15 2.96 4.46
C SER A 125 -17.42 4.09 5.42
N TRP A 126 -17.63 3.71 6.67
CA TRP A 126 -17.63 4.58 7.84
C TRP A 126 -16.59 4.04 8.81
N PHE A 127 -15.60 4.87 9.14
CA PHE A 127 -14.40 4.45 9.85
C PHE A 127 -13.83 5.57 10.73
N ASN A 128 -12.88 5.21 11.58
CA ASN A 128 -12.07 6.18 12.32
C ASN A 128 -10.88 6.64 11.47
N GLY A 129 -10.80 7.92 11.12
CA GLY A 129 -9.78 8.42 10.19
C GLY A 129 -8.38 8.55 10.76
N ARG A 130 -8.23 8.39 12.08
CA ARG A 130 -6.98 8.65 12.80
C ARG A 130 -5.96 7.53 12.61
N GLU A 131 -4.73 7.91 12.28
CA GLU A 131 -3.60 7.00 12.17
C GLU A 131 -3.33 6.26 13.50
N PRO A 132 -2.91 4.99 13.48
CA PRO A 132 -2.48 4.27 14.69
C PRO A 132 -1.42 5.02 15.48
N ASN A 133 -1.47 4.88 16.81
CA ASN A 133 -0.45 5.46 17.67
C ASN A 133 0.86 4.63 17.62
N GLU A 134 1.88 5.05 18.35
CA GLU A 134 3.21 4.44 18.29
C GLU A 134 3.34 3.08 18.99
N ASP A 135 2.34 2.69 19.80
CA ASP A 135 2.25 1.35 20.39
C ASP A 135 1.72 0.36 19.34
N ARG A 136 2.63 -0.46 18.82
CA ARG A 136 2.34 -1.38 17.72
C ARG A 136 1.72 -2.71 18.16
N THR A 137 1.36 -2.83 19.44
CA THR A 137 0.91 -4.09 20.04
C THR A 137 -0.51 -4.06 20.60
N ASP A 138 -1.13 -2.89 20.72
CA ASP A 138 -2.45 -2.73 21.28
C ASP A 138 -3.55 -2.56 20.22
N PHE A 139 -4.79 -2.51 20.68
CA PHE A 139 -5.91 -2.06 19.85
C PHE A 139 -6.25 -0.63 20.25
N ASP A 140 -5.83 0.32 19.44
CA ASP A 140 -6.13 1.73 19.68
C ASP A 140 -7.60 2.01 19.35
N TYR A 141 -8.45 1.98 20.38
CA TYR A 141 -9.87 2.38 20.34
C TYR A 141 -10.20 3.53 21.32
N ALA A 142 -9.29 3.86 22.26
CA ALA A 142 -9.59 4.82 23.31
C ALA A 142 -9.72 6.23 22.72
N GLY A 143 -10.89 6.85 22.86
CA GLY A 143 -11.16 8.18 22.30
C GLY A 143 -11.35 8.21 20.78
N ARG A 144 -11.46 7.06 20.12
CA ARG A 144 -11.68 6.95 18.67
C ARG A 144 -13.15 6.86 18.33
N HIS A 145 -13.54 7.57 17.28
CA HIS A 145 -14.91 7.66 16.80
C HIS A 145 -14.97 7.33 15.31
N LEU A 146 -16.09 6.75 14.86
CA LEU A 146 -16.35 6.64 13.43
C LEU A 146 -16.74 8.04 12.92
N ASP A 147 -15.77 8.78 12.41
CA ASP A 147 -15.90 10.19 12.05
C ASP A 147 -15.44 10.51 10.63
N SER A 148 -14.98 9.48 9.92
CA SER A 148 -14.45 9.56 8.56
C SER A 148 -15.23 8.63 7.66
N TYR A 149 -15.37 9.01 6.39
CA TYR A 149 -16.20 8.29 5.45
C TYR A 149 -15.57 8.23 4.07
N SER A 150 -15.92 7.19 3.31
CA SER A 150 -15.41 7.03 1.97
C SER A 150 -16.32 6.26 1.04
N ALA A 151 -16.01 6.35 -0.24
CA ALA A 151 -16.58 5.54 -1.28
C ALA A 151 -15.49 5.09 -2.26
N ARG A 152 -15.58 3.83 -2.70
CA ARG A 152 -14.73 3.27 -3.76
C ARG A 152 -15.58 2.56 -4.79
N ILE A 153 -15.26 2.80 -6.05
CA ILE A 153 -15.79 2.05 -7.19
C ILE A 153 -14.65 1.24 -7.78
N SER A 154 -14.89 -0.01 -8.12
CA SER A 154 -13.94 -0.87 -8.82
C SER A 154 -14.59 -1.55 -10.02
N LEU A 155 -13.85 -1.62 -11.12
CA LEU A 155 -14.30 -2.17 -12.41
C LEU A 155 -13.24 -3.13 -12.95
N ASN A 156 -13.66 -4.35 -13.28
CA ASN A 156 -12.87 -5.39 -13.91
C ASN A 156 -13.44 -5.65 -15.31
N PRO A 157 -13.08 -4.83 -16.32
CA PRO A 157 -13.64 -4.94 -17.67
C PRO A 157 -13.23 -6.23 -18.39
N GLY A 158 -12.21 -6.93 -17.89
CA GLY A 158 -11.77 -8.23 -18.37
C GLY A 158 -10.85 -8.91 -17.35
N PRO A 159 -10.32 -10.10 -17.66
CA PRO A 159 -9.52 -10.88 -16.71
C PRO A 159 -8.15 -10.28 -16.39
N ARG A 160 -7.73 -9.24 -17.13
CA ARG A 160 -6.39 -8.63 -17.03
C ARG A 160 -6.38 -7.30 -16.29
N TRP A 161 -7.52 -6.60 -16.23
CA TRP A 161 -7.57 -5.21 -15.78
C TRP A 161 -8.44 -5.09 -14.54
N SER A 162 -7.95 -4.30 -13.57
CA SER A 162 -8.70 -3.82 -12.42
C SER A 162 -8.53 -2.32 -12.34
N LEU A 163 -9.64 -1.59 -12.46
CA LEU A 163 -9.68 -0.14 -12.36
C LEU A 163 -10.39 0.22 -11.06
N SER A 164 -9.90 1.22 -10.35
CA SER A 164 -10.62 1.77 -9.19
C SER A 164 -10.58 3.29 -9.15
N GLY A 165 -11.58 3.87 -8.52
CA GLY A 165 -11.62 5.28 -8.15
C GLY A 165 -12.22 5.41 -6.76
N TRP A 166 -11.69 6.32 -5.96
CA TRP A 166 -12.14 6.51 -4.58
C TRP A 166 -12.17 7.98 -4.18
N TYR A 167 -12.95 8.24 -3.15
CA TYR A 167 -13.02 9.49 -2.43
C TYR A 167 -13.18 9.19 -0.95
N ALA A 168 -12.53 9.98 -0.10
CA ALA A 168 -12.61 9.90 1.33
C ALA A 168 -12.57 11.30 1.95
N TYR A 169 -13.32 11.46 3.02
CA TYR A 169 -13.14 12.51 4.00
C TYR A 169 -12.51 11.90 5.24
N LEU A 170 -11.35 12.43 5.64
CA LEU A 170 -10.65 12.02 6.85
C LEU A 170 -10.69 13.17 7.85
N LYS A 171 -11.27 12.92 9.01
CA LYS A 171 -11.29 13.86 10.12
C LYS A 171 -10.03 13.66 10.97
N SER A 172 -9.24 14.72 11.14
CA SER A 172 -8.09 14.74 12.04
C SER A 172 -7.17 13.51 11.93
N PRO A 173 -6.70 13.14 10.72
CA PRO A 173 -6.00 11.87 10.51
C PRO A 173 -4.63 11.84 11.20
N GLU A 174 -3.93 12.96 11.25
CA GLU A 174 -2.57 13.06 11.78
C GLU A 174 -2.55 13.42 13.26
N GLY A 175 -1.81 12.66 14.07
CA GLY A 175 -1.69 12.91 15.51
C GLY A 175 -1.04 14.26 15.85
N LEU A 176 -0.13 14.73 14.99
CA LEU A 176 0.59 16.00 15.15
C LEU A 176 -0.23 17.22 14.69
N HIS A 177 -1.26 16.99 13.86
CA HIS A 177 -2.15 18.02 13.32
C HIS A 177 -3.62 17.68 13.63
N PRO A 178 -4.00 17.64 14.93
CA PRO A 178 -5.33 17.16 15.35
C PRO A 178 -6.49 18.03 14.87
N ASP A 179 -6.22 19.28 14.47
CA ASP A 179 -7.23 20.21 13.98
C ASP A 179 -7.41 20.18 12.45
N GLU A 180 -6.56 19.44 11.74
CA GLU A 180 -6.58 19.39 10.27
C GLU A 180 -7.37 18.18 9.79
N SER A 181 -8.40 18.42 8.97
CA SER A 181 -9.10 17.36 8.24
C SER A 181 -8.72 17.43 6.77
N LEU A 182 -8.85 16.33 6.01
CA LEU A 182 -8.49 16.34 4.60
C LEU A 182 -9.46 15.53 3.74
N HIS A 183 -9.57 15.92 2.47
CA HIS A 183 -10.16 15.11 1.42
C HIS A 183 -9.08 14.30 0.71
N ARG A 184 -9.30 13.00 0.55
CA ARG A 184 -8.41 12.11 -0.20
C ARG A 184 -9.16 11.50 -1.37
N PHE A 185 -8.60 11.57 -2.55
CA PHE A 185 -9.20 10.96 -3.73
C PHE A 185 -8.13 10.43 -4.67
N GLY A 186 -8.53 9.53 -5.55
CA GLY A 186 -7.59 8.97 -6.49
C GLY A 186 -8.21 7.97 -7.43
N VAL A 187 -7.39 7.52 -8.37
CA VAL A 187 -7.74 6.49 -9.34
C VAL A 187 -6.55 5.55 -9.51
N SER A 188 -6.86 4.29 -9.82
CA SER A 188 -5.85 3.29 -10.13
C SER A 188 -6.24 2.42 -11.32
N ALA A 189 -5.24 1.99 -12.07
CA ALA A 189 -5.35 1.00 -13.11
C ALA A 189 -4.27 -0.05 -12.93
N LEU A 190 -4.68 -1.27 -12.62
CA LEU A 190 -3.82 -2.42 -12.44
C LEU A 190 -4.02 -3.39 -13.60
N THR A 191 -2.92 -3.92 -14.11
CA THR A 191 -2.94 -4.97 -15.13
C THR A 191 -2.08 -6.15 -14.74
N THR A 192 -2.52 -7.35 -15.07
CA THR A 192 -1.75 -8.57 -14.89
C THR A 192 -1.99 -9.52 -16.05
N ARG A 193 -0.92 -10.08 -16.59
CA ARG A 193 -0.98 -11.07 -17.67
C ARG A 193 0.10 -12.15 -17.52
N PRO A 194 -0.19 -13.39 -17.91
CA PRO A 194 0.85 -14.41 -18.05
C PRO A 194 1.95 -13.95 -19.01
N PHE A 195 3.19 -14.34 -18.72
CA PHE A 195 4.33 -14.04 -19.56
C PHE A 195 5.19 -15.29 -19.76
N ARG A 196 5.34 -15.71 -21.02
CA ARG A 196 6.05 -16.96 -21.40
C ARG A 196 5.57 -18.16 -20.58
N LYS A 197 6.37 -19.23 -20.51
CA LYS A 197 6.06 -20.40 -19.68
C LYS A 197 6.49 -20.11 -18.24
N GLY A 198 5.51 -19.96 -17.34
CA GLY A 198 5.74 -19.86 -15.90
C GLY A 198 5.88 -18.45 -15.34
N GLY A 199 6.04 -17.42 -16.18
CA GLY A 199 6.19 -16.03 -15.76
C GLY A 199 4.89 -15.22 -15.72
N LEU A 200 4.98 -14.03 -15.14
CA LEU A 200 3.87 -13.10 -14.93
C LEU A 200 4.36 -11.67 -15.16
N TRP A 201 3.59 -10.87 -15.88
CA TRP A 201 3.83 -9.43 -15.98
C TRP A 201 2.67 -8.68 -15.35
N ALA A 202 2.97 -7.91 -14.31
CA ALA A 202 2.03 -7.03 -13.64
C ALA A 202 2.51 -5.58 -13.66
N SER A 203 1.60 -4.64 -13.87
CA SER A 203 1.87 -3.21 -13.82
C SER A 203 0.72 -2.46 -13.14
N ALA A 204 1.02 -1.34 -12.50
CA ALA A 204 0.03 -0.45 -11.91
C ALA A 204 0.35 1.00 -12.22
N LEU A 205 -0.69 1.78 -12.54
CA LEU A 205 -0.66 3.23 -12.58
C LEU A 205 -1.65 3.75 -11.54
N ILE A 206 -1.16 4.60 -10.63
CA ILE A 206 -1.94 5.10 -9.50
C ILE A 206 -1.73 6.60 -9.42
N TRP A 207 -2.82 7.35 -9.35
CA TRP A 207 -2.82 8.75 -8.97
C TRP A 207 -3.64 8.91 -7.69
N GLY A 208 -3.09 9.65 -6.74
CA GLY A 208 -3.78 9.99 -5.50
C GLY A 208 -3.50 11.43 -5.13
N ALA A 209 -4.47 12.11 -4.56
CA ALA A 209 -4.34 13.48 -4.10
C ALA A 209 -4.99 13.69 -2.74
N ASN A 210 -4.34 14.53 -1.94
CA ASN A 210 -4.79 14.96 -0.62
C ASN A 210 -5.02 16.47 -0.65
N ASP A 211 -6.18 16.90 -0.15
CA ASP A 211 -6.59 18.30 -0.03
C ASP A 211 -6.94 18.58 1.43
N PRO A 212 -5.99 19.12 2.22
CA PRO A 212 -6.27 19.58 3.58
C PRO A 212 -7.33 20.67 3.55
N LEU A 213 -8.38 20.52 4.37
CA LEU A 213 -9.52 21.43 4.41
C LEU A 213 -9.05 22.86 4.72
N GLY A 214 -9.50 23.82 3.92
CA GLY A 214 -9.16 25.23 4.09
C GLY A 214 -7.77 25.64 3.60
N SER A 215 -6.93 24.70 3.15
CA SER A 215 -5.59 25.02 2.63
C SER A 215 -5.60 25.54 1.19
N GLY A 216 -6.57 25.10 0.37
CA GLY A 216 -6.59 25.34 -1.07
C GLY A 216 -5.40 24.73 -1.82
N ARG A 217 -4.68 23.80 -1.19
CA ARG A 217 -3.41 23.24 -1.67
C ARG A 217 -3.54 21.74 -1.89
N LEU A 218 -3.81 21.39 -3.14
CA LEU A 218 -3.86 20.00 -3.55
C LEU A 218 -2.46 19.38 -3.65
N SER A 219 -2.19 18.41 -2.79
CA SER A 219 -0.97 17.63 -2.81
C SER A 219 -1.17 16.35 -3.65
N ASN A 220 -0.46 16.26 -4.78
CA ASN A 220 -0.63 15.20 -5.76
C ASN A 220 0.47 14.14 -5.65
N SER A 221 0.12 12.91 -5.98
CA SER A 221 1.03 11.78 -6.10
C SER A 221 0.71 10.93 -7.32
N VAL A 222 1.75 10.42 -7.98
CA VAL A 222 1.64 9.48 -9.11
C VAL A 222 2.67 8.37 -8.92
N VAL A 223 2.24 7.13 -9.11
CA VAL A 223 3.12 5.96 -9.20
C VAL A 223 2.82 5.18 -10.46
N LEU A 224 3.88 4.88 -11.22
CA LEU A 224 3.89 3.86 -12.25
C LEU A 224 4.87 2.77 -11.82
N GLU A 225 4.38 1.56 -11.59
CA GLU A 225 5.19 0.41 -11.18
C GLU A 225 4.95 -0.78 -12.10
N SER A 226 5.99 -1.59 -12.30
CA SER A 226 5.93 -2.78 -13.13
C SER A 226 6.88 -3.85 -12.63
N ASN A 227 6.40 -5.09 -12.63
CA ASN A 227 7.17 -6.28 -12.30
C ASN A 227 6.97 -7.34 -13.38
N LEU A 228 8.08 -7.79 -13.95
CA LEU A 228 8.15 -8.79 -15.01
C LEU A 228 8.90 -10.00 -14.50
N ASP A 229 8.16 -11.04 -14.13
CA ASP A 229 8.67 -12.37 -13.89
C ASP A 229 8.84 -13.10 -15.24
N LEU A 230 10.09 -13.43 -15.56
CA LEU A 230 10.50 -13.95 -16.86
C LEU A 230 10.23 -15.45 -17.00
N ASP A 231 10.41 -16.20 -15.91
CA ASP A 231 10.49 -17.67 -15.91
C ASP A 231 10.12 -18.34 -14.57
N GLY A 232 9.63 -17.57 -13.60
CA GLY A 232 9.33 -18.04 -12.24
C GLY A 232 10.52 -17.98 -11.27
N MET A 233 11.72 -17.66 -11.76
CA MET A 233 12.93 -17.51 -10.96
C MET A 233 13.57 -16.13 -11.07
N ASN A 234 13.45 -15.48 -12.22
CA ASN A 234 14.14 -14.23 -12.54
C ASN A 234 13.10 -13.15 -12.80
N SER A 235 13.14 -12.09 -12.00
CA SER A 235 12.21 -10.97 -12.13
C SER A 235 12.97 -9.65 -12.31
N ILE A 236 12.50 -8.82 -13.23
CA ILE A 236 12.94 -7.42 -13.39
C ILE A 236 11.77 -6.54 -13.00
N PHE A 237 12.03 -5.54 -12.16
CA PHE A 237 11.00 -4.60 -11.72
C PHE A 237 11.50 -3.17 -11.79
N GLY A 238 10.58 -2.23 -11.91
CA GLY A 238 10.88 -0.81 -11.89
C GLY A 238 9.71 0.02 -11.42
N ARG A 239 10.01 1.22 -10.92
CA ARG A 239 9.03 2.15 -10.39
C ARG A 239 9.43 3.59 -10.70
N ALA A 240 8.45 4.38 -11.12
CA ALA A 240 8.56 5.81 -11.32
C ALA A 240 7.52 6.52 -10.46
N GLU A 241 7.95 7.53 -9.72
CA GLU A 241 7.16 8.18 -8.68
C GLU A 241 7.29 9.69 -8.78
N TYR A 242 6.19 10.38 -8.51
CA TYR A 242 6.12 11.82 -8.32
C TYR A 242 5.21 12.10 -7.12
N VAL A 243 5.63 12.98 -6.23
CA VAL A 243 4.85 13.40 -5.07
C VAL A 243 5.12 14.88 -4.79
N ARG A 244 4.08 15.63 -4.47
CA ARG A 244 4.20 16.98 -3.93
C ARG A 244 4.16 16.93 -2.40
N LYS A 245 5.30 17.11 -1.75
CA LYS A 245 5.42 17.07 -0.28
C LYS A 245 5.51 18.47 0.31
N SER A 246 5.01 18.68 1.51
CA SER A 246 5.18 19.92 2.26
C SER A 246 6.60 20.04 2.85
N ALA A 247 6.98 21.22 3.33
CA ALA A 247 8.23 21.41 4.05
C ALA A 247 8.24 20.65 5.38
N GLU A 248 7.06 20.54 5.98
CA GLU A 248 6.78 19.82 7.21
C GLU A 248 6.97 18.32 7.00
N ASP A 249 6.43 17.76 5.91
CA ASP A 249 6.64 16.35 5.52
C ASP A 249 8.13 16.01 5.37
N LEU A 250 8.90 16.93 4.78
CA LEU A 250 10.33 16.76 4.53
C LEU A 250 11.21 17.24 5.69
N VAL A 251 10.61 17.68 6.81
CA VAL A 251 11.30 18.20 8.01
C VAL A 251 12.40 19.21 7.65
N VAL A 252 12.11 20.12 6.71
CA VAL A 252 13.08 21.10 6.21
C VAL A 252 13.19 22.26 7.21
N PRO A 253 14.32 22.44 7.92
CA PRO A 253 14.39 23.32 9.10
C PRO A 253 14.25 24.84 8.84
N ALA A 254 14.06 25.26 7.59
CA ALA A 254 14.07 26.68 7.18
C ALA A 254 13.19 27.00 5.95
N GLY A 255 12.22 26.15 5.62
CA GLY A 255 11.27 26.42 4.53
C GLY A 255 10.27 27.53 4.89
N PRO A 256 9.77 28.33 3.92
CA PRO A 256 8.59 29.17 4.15
C PRO A 256 7.42 28.31 4.65
N ALA A 257 6.63 28.81 5.60
CA ALA A 257 5.49 28.07 6.16
C ALA A 257 4.53 27.58 5.06
N GLY A 258 4.29 26.27 5.01
CA GLY A 258 3.48 25.61 4.00
C GLY A 258 4.08 25.62 2.58
N ALA A 259 5.39 25.79 2.43
CA ALA A 259 6.05 25.53 1.16
C ALA A 259 5.84 24.07 0.74
N THR A 260 5.67 23.85 -0.57
CA THR A 260 5.54 22.50 -1.13
C THR A 260 6.63 22.26 -2.16
N TYR A 261 7.15 21.04 -2.18
CA TYR A 261 8.23 20.58 -3.03
C TYR A 261 7.77 19.42 -3.90
N ASP A 262 8.01 19.57 -5.19
CA ASP A 262 7.80 18.51 -6.16
C ASP A 262 9.02 17.58 -6.15
N VAL A 263 8.83 16.37 -5.64
CA VAL A 263 9.88 15.35 -5.56
C VAL A 263 9.50 14.14 -6.41
N GLY A 264 10.52 13.41 -6.87
CA GLY A 264 10.30 12.20 -7.66
C GLY A 264 11.37 11.14 -7.40
N ALA A 265 11.08 9.92 -7.85
CA ALA A 265 12.02 8.81 -7.77
C ALA A 265 11.88 7.90 -8.99
N LEU A 266 13.02 7.42 -9.48
CA LEU A 266 13.10 6.32 -10.45
C LEU A 266 13.86 5.18 -9.81
N ALA A 267 13.29 3.98 -9.83
CA ALA A 267 13.91 2.77 -9.31
C ALA A 267 13.86 1.64 -10.34
N LEU A 268 14.92 0.84 -10.36
CA LEU A 268 15.03 -0.36 -11.17
C LEU A 268 15.73 -1.44 -10.34
N GLY A 269 15.23 -2.67 -10.43
CA GLY A 269 15.84 -3.77 -9.72
C GLY A 269 15.65 -5.11 -10.41
N TYR A 270 16.40 -6.06 -9.89
CA TYR A 270 16.38 -7.45 -10.31
C TYR A 270 16.29 -8.33 -9.07
N HIS A 271 15.43 -9.33 -9.14
CA HIS A 271 15.23 -10.34 -8.11
C HIS A 271 15.44 -11.72 -8.72
N ARG A 272 16.11 -12.58 -7.97
CA ARG A 272 16.27 -13.99 -8.28
C ARG A 272 15.78 -14.84 -7.14
N ALA A 273 14.75 -15.65 -7.39
CA ALA A 273 14.33 -16.70 -6.50
C ALA A 273 15.43 -17.76 -6.39
N LEU A 274 15.64 -18.25 -5.17
CA LEU A 274 16.56 -19.33 -4.89
C LEU A 274 15.78 -20.63 -4.72
N PRO A 275 16.32 -21.77 -5.16
CA PRO A 275 15.77 -23.07 -4.81
C PRO A 275 15.82 -23.24 -3.29
N THR A 276 14.69 -23.56 -2.68
CA THR A 276 14.60 -23.73 -1.24
C THR A 276 13.72 -24.92 -0.88
N GLY A 277 14.11 -25.61 0.20
CA GLY A 277 13.39 -26.76 0.75
C GLY A 277 12.57 -26.40 2.00
N ARG A 278 11.79 -27.38 2.48
CA ARG A 278 11.07 -27.31 3.77
C ARG A 278 10.02 -26.20 3.90
N GLY A 279 9.34 -25.85 2.80
CA GLY A 279 8.19 -24.95 2.87
C GLY A 279 8.52 -23.46 2.97
N VAL A 280 9.79 -23.07 2.74
CA VAL A 280 10.24 -21.68 2.62
C VAL A 280 10.69 -21.44 1.18
N ALA A 281 10.44 -20.25 0.66
CA ALA A 281 10.93 -19.67 -0.59
C ALA A 281 11.93 -18.55 -0.24
N ALA A 282 13.17 -18.65 -0.71
CA ALA A 282 14.15 -17.57 -0.56
C ALA A 282 14.43 -16.86 -1.88
N GLY A 283 15.02 -15.68 -1.81
CA GLY A 283 15.46 -14.95 -2.99
C GLY A 283 16.48 -13.88 -2.62
N VAL A 284 17.24 -13.45 -3.63
CA VAL A 284 18.20 -12.36 -3.53
C VAL A 284 17.84 -11.30 -4.56
N GLY A 285 18.08 -10.04 -4.23
CA GLY A 285 17.83 -8.97 -5.18
C GLY A 285 18.71 -7.76 -4.99
N ILE A 286 18.74 -6.95 -6.04
CA ILE A 286 19.40 -5.66 -6.09
C ILE A 286 18.42 -4.63 -6.62
N ARG A 287 18.45 -3.43 -6.05
CA ARG A 287 17.61 -2.31 -6.46
C ARG A 287 18.44 -1.04 -6.50
N GLY A 288 18.53 -0.40 -7.65
CA GLY A 288 19.04 0.97 -7.79
C GLY A 288 17.90 1.98 -7.82
N ALA A 289 18.13 3.18 -7.30
CA ALA A 289 17.21 4.30 -7.40
C ALA A 289 17.95 5.64 -7.54
N VAL A 290 17.32 6.58 -8.23
CA VAL A 290 17.70 7.99 -8.31
C VAL A 290 16.48 8.81 -7.92
N ASN A 291 16.63 9.68 -6.93
CA ASN A 291 15.60 10.61 -6.53
C ASN A 291 15.81 11.95 -7.22
N PHE A 292 14.78 12.78 -7.31
CA PHE A 292 14.80 14.10 -7.91
C PHE A 292 14.23 15.09 -6.92
N VAL A 293 15.03 16.08 -6.55
CA VAL A 293 14.64 17.15 -5.63
C VAL A 293 14.88 18.52 -6.26
N PRO A 294 14.04 19.53 -5.95
CA PRO A 294 14.24 20.90 -6.43
C PRO A 294 15.54 21.50 -5.87
N ALA A 295 16.06 22.52 -6.56
CA ALA A 295 17.32 23.19 -6.18
C ALA A 295 17.30 23.74 -4.74
N SER A 296 16.12 24.13 -4.24
CA SER A 296 15.94 24.59 -2.87
C SER A 296 16.25 23.52 -1.81
N LEU A 297 16.17 22.23 -2.16
CA LEU A 297 16.44 21.10 -1.26
C LEU A 297 17.84 20.50 -1.46
N GLU A 298 18.62 21.01 -2.41
CA GLU A 298 19.97 20.51 -2.70
C GLU A 298 20.89 20.59 -1.47
N GLY A 299 20.80 21.68 -0.70
CA GLY A 299 21.59 21.86 0.53
C GLY A 299 21.26 20.84 1.63
N VAL A 300 20.03 20.29 1.63
CA VAL A 300 19.59 19.28 2.62
C VAL A 300 19.99 17.88 2.17
N TYR A 301 19.83 17.56 0.89
CA TYR A 301 20.09 16.22 0.35
C TYR A 301 21.49 16.04 -0.25
N GLY A 302 22.30 17.10 -0.30
CA GLY A 302 23.67 17.11 -0.84
C GLY A 302 23.76 17.04 -2.37
N SER A 303 22.66 16.75 -3.07
CA SER A 303 22.56 16.74 -4.52
C SER A 303 21.10 16.90 -4.93
N ARG A 304 20.85 17.40 -6.15
CA ARG A 304 19.52 17.40 -6.77
C ARG A 304 19.06 16.03 -7.23
N THR A 305 20.00 15.09 -7.37
CA THR A 305 19.72 13.72 -7.81
C THR A 305 20.38 12.68 -6.89
N PRO A 306 20.01 12.61 -5.60
CA PRO A 306 20.62 11.66 -4.69
C PRO A 306 20.22 10.24 -5.10
N ALA A 307 21.23 9.38 -5.26
CA ALA A 307 21.09 8.04 -5.81
C ALA A 307 21.54 6.97 -4.81
N GLY A 308 21.02 5.75 -5.00
CA GLY A 308 21.42 4.64 -4.18
C GLY A 308 21.10 3.24 -4.70
N ILE A 309 21.73 2.22 -4.12
CA ILE A 309 21.64 0.80 -4.42
C ILE A 309 21.39 0.00 -3.13
N ALA A 310 20.29 -0.74 -3.05
CA ALA A 310 20.05 -1.70 -1.98
C ALA A 310 20.30 -3.14 -2.47
N LEU A 311 20.99 -3.93 -1.65
CA LEU A 311 21.04 -5.39 -1.75
C LEU A 311 20.12 -5.97 -0.68
N TYR A 312 19.34 -6.98 -1.03
CA TYR A 312 18.36 -7.54 -0.09
C TYR A 312 18.15 -9.04 -0.28
N LEU A 313 17.67 -9.67 0.80
CA LEU A 313 17.26 -11.07 0.84
C LEU A 313 15.75 -11.12 1.12
N THR A 314 15.05 -12.02 0.45
CA THR A 314 13.62 -12.27 0.68
C THR A 314 13.42 -13.66 1.25
N LEU A 315 12.57 -13.79 2.26
CA LEU A 315 12.10 -15.07 2.79
C LEU A 315 10.58 -15.05 2.80
N ARG A 316 9.96 -16.06 2.19
CA ARG A 316 8.50 -16.20 2.07
C ARG A 316 8.09 -17.65 2.33
N PRO A 317 6.89 -17.92 2.83
CA PRO A 317 6.35 -19.28 2.79
C PRO A 317 6.31 -19.80 1.35
N ALA A 318 6.72 -21.05 1.12
CA ALA A 318 6.65 -21.66 -0.19
C ALA A 318 5.19 -21.77 -0.65
N ARG A 319 4.96 -21.54 -1.94
CA ARG A 319 3.64 -21.70 -2.55
C ARG A 319 3.20 -23.16 -2.38
N VAL A 320 2.13 -23.40 -1.63
CA VAL A 320 1.51 -24.74 -1.60
C VAL A 320 0.97 -25.01 -3.01
N PRO A 321 1.41 -26.08 -3.70
CA PRO A 321 0.87 -26.41 -5.00
C PRO A 321 -0.65 -26.60 -4.90
N ALA A 322 -1.39 -26.01 -5.84
CA ALA A 322 -2.82 -26.26 -6.01
C ALA A 322 -3.02 -27.69 -6.55
N GLY A 323 -2.80 -28.69 -5.71
CA GLY A 323 -2.91 -30.12 -6.03
C GLY A 323 -3.12 -31.02 -4.82
N GLY A 324 -3.22 -30.45 -3.61
CA GLY A 324 -3.44 -31.17 -2.36
C GLY A 324 -4.91 -31.22 -1.91
N MET A 325 -5.88 -31.30 -2.84
CA MET A 325 -7.16 -31.91 -2.47
C MET A 325 -6.97 -33.40 -2.63
N MET A 326 -6.65 -34.08 -1.53
CA MET A 326 -6.72 -35.55 -1.48
C MET A 326 -8.10 -35.96 -1.98
N ASN A 327 -8.13 -36.71 -3.08
CA ASN A 327 -9.26 -37.59 -3.38
C ASN A 327 -9.42 -38.51 -2.17
N MET A 328 -10.41 -38.25 -1.33
CA MET A 328 -10.95 -39.24 -0.41
C MET A 328 -11.63 -40.31 -1.28
N PRO A 329 -11.18 -41.58 -1.25
CA PRO A 329 -11.93 -42.66 -1.87
C PRO A 329 -13.15 -42.98 -1.03
N GLY A 330 -14.31 -43.10 -1.69
CA GLY A 330 -15.52 -43.71 -1.14
C GLY A 330 -16.57 -42.71 -0.70
N MET A 331 -17.63 -42.57 -1.51
CA MET A 331 -18.89 -43.28 -1.25
C MET A 331 -19.66 -43.36 -2.57
N SER A 332 -19.75 -44.58 -3.08
CA SER A 332 -20.82 -45.02 -3.96
C SER A 332 -22.13 -45.07 -3.18
N HIS A 333 -23.16 -44.44 -3.75
CA HIS A 333 -24.61 -44.70 -3.71
C HIS A 333 -25.40 -43.40 -3.64
#